data_AF-A0A960HLP7-F1
#
_entry.id   AF-A0A960HLP7-F1
#
_cell.length_a   1.000
_cell.length_b   1.000
_cell.length_c   1.000
_cell.angle_alpha   90.00
_cell.angle_beta   90.00
_cell.angle_gamma   90.00
#
_symmetry.space_group_name_H-M   'P 1'
#
loop_
_entity.id
_entity.type
_entity.pdbx_description
1 polymer ?
#
loop_
_entity_poly.entity_id
_entity_poly.type
_entity_poly.pdbx_seq_one_letter_code
_entity_poly.pdbx_strand_id
1 'polypeptide(L)'
;MTPRPTVRRLALGLVAVLALAVPAACSSDGTESASGGELRRFTVVLDWTPNTNHAGMYLAQAEGWYADAGLDVQFVEPGETSSLQALAAGRADVAVSVAEELLPARAEGLPVRSIAAVIEHNTSSLVSLASNDITEPADLEGATYGG
;
A
#
# COMPACT_ATOMS: atom_id res chain seq x y z
N MET A 1 27.27 21.68 -37.93
CA MET A 1 27.36 22.58 -36.75
C MET A 1 27.28 24.01 -37.27
N THR A 2 26.06 24.53 -37.39
CA THR A 2 25.77 25.87 -37.93
C THR A 2 25.58 26.85 -36.76
N PRO A 3 26.11 28.08 -36.83
CA PRO A 3 26.10 29.01 -35.72
C PRO A 3 24.71 29.66 -35.55
N ARG A 4 24.23 29.75 -34.31
CA ARG A 4 23.07 30.56 -33.95
C ARG A 4 23.50 32.03 -33.84
N PRO A 5 22.76 33.00 -34.43
CA PRO A 5 23.07 34.41 -34.25
C PRO A 5 22.57 34.88 -32.88
N THR A 6 23.48 35.51 -32.14
CA THR A 6 23.21 36.35 -30.96
C THR A 6 22.85 37.78 -31.35
N VAL A 7 22.45 38.55 -30.33
CA VAL A 7 22.27 40.03 -30.26
C VAL A 7 20.80 40.44 -30.54
N ARG A 8 20.07 41.11 -29.64
CA ARG A 8 20.42 42.38 -28.98
C ARG A 8 19.58 42.68 -27.74
N ARG A 9 20.21 43.46 -26.85
CA ARG A 9 19.85 43.90 -25.50
C ARG A 9 18.80 45.04 -25.46
N LEU A 10 18.38 45.34 -24.22
CA LEU A 10 17.81 46.60 -23.66
C LEU A 10 16.28 46.74 -23.80
N ALA A 11 15.48 47.16 -22.80
CA ALA A 11 15.68 48.00 -21.61
C ALA A 11 14.51 47.71 -20.62
N LEU A 12 14.74 47.57 -19.31
CA LEU A 12 14.68 48.62 -18.27
C LEU A 12 13.25 48.85 -17.70
N GLY A 13 13.08 48.64 -16.39
CA GLY A 13 11.85 48.96 -15.67
C GLY A 13 11.84 48.50 -14.21
N LEU A 14 12.80 48.98 -13.43
CA LEU A 14 12.87 48.85 -11.97
C LEU A 14 11.85 49.80 -11.31
N VAL A 15 10.93 49.31 -10.49
CA VAL A 15 10.28 50.10 -9.44
C VAL A 15 10.31 49.29 -8.16
N ALA A 16 11.11 49.77 -7.21
CA ALA A 16 11.18 49.32 -5.83
C ALA A 16 10.36 50.27 -4.94
N VAL A 17 10.30 49.92 -3.64
CA VAL A 17 9.95 50.77 -2.48
C VAL A 17 8.45 50.68 -2.09
N LEU A 18 7.99 50.38 -0.86
CA LEU A 18 8.51 50.59 0.50
C LEU A 18 7.83 49.62 1.52
N ALA A 19 8.53 49.34 2.61
CA ALA A 19 8.14 48.52 3.77
C ALA A 19 7.07 49.16 4.69
N LEU A 20 6.38 48.33 5.49
CA LEU A 20 5.97 48.63 6.88
C LEU A 20 5.51 47.37 7.64
N ALA A 21 5.74 47.38 8.95
CA ALA A 21 5.89 46.26 9.85
C ALA A 21 4.59 45.80 10.56
N VAL A 22 4.54 44.48 10.86
CA VAL A 22 4.05 43.74 12.05
C VAL A 22 2.99 44.42 12.95
N PRO A 23 1.91 43.67 13.30
CA PRO A 23 1.86 43.22 14.69
C PRO A 23 1.78 41.69 14.79
N ALA A 24 2.53 41.17 15.75
CA ALA A 24 2.40 39.82 16.26
C ALA A 24 1.01 39.67 16.88
N ALA A 25 0.09 39.04 16.14
CA ALA A 25 -1.11 38.47 16.71
C ALA A 25 -0.77 37.03 17.11
N CYS A 26 -0.51 36.81 18.39
CA CYS A 26 -0.55 35.49 19.00
C CYS A 26 -2.01 34.99 18.93
N SER A 27 -2.41 34.45 17.77
CA SER A 27 -3.51 33.50 17.71
C SER A 27 -2.92 32.15 18.07
N SER A 28 -3.01 31.81 19.35
CA SER A 28 -3.08 30.42 19.77
C SER A 28 -4.43 29.88 19.30
N ASP A 29 -4.49 29.49 18.02
CA ASP A 29 -5.59 28.72 17.48
C ASP A 29 -5.01 27.73 16.47
N GLY A 30 -5.40 26.47 16.63
CA GLY A 30 -4.82 25.35 15.89
C GLY A 30 -4.53 24.13 16.74
N THR A 31 -5.21 23.94 17.88
CA THR A 31 -5.69 22.58 18.13
C THR A 31 -6.79 22.36 17.11
N GLU A 32 -6.40 21.93 15.90
CA GLU A 32 -7.31 21.19 15.02
C GLU A 32 -7.72 19.97 15.83
N SER A 33 -8.76 20.14 16.63
CA SER A 33 -9.59 19.04 17.07
C SER A 33 -10.02 18.37 15.78
N ALA A 34 -9.46 17.18 15.54
CA ALA A 34 -9.89 16.30 14.48
C ALA A 34 -11.41 16.38 14.43
N SER A 35 -11.91 16.88 13.31
CA SER A 35 -13.33 17.02 13.07
C SER A 35 -13.99 15.69 13.42
N GLY A 36 -15.08 15.75 14.20
CA GLY A 36 -15.97 14.61 14.44
C GLY A 36 -16.73 14.23 13.17
N GLY A 37 -16.01 14.01 12.07
CA GLY A 37 -16.51 13.41 10.84
C GLY A 37 -16.65 11.91 11.03
N GLU A 38 -17.70 11.35 10.44
CA GLU A 38 -17.89 9.90 10.40
C GLU A 38 -16.71 9.24 9.69
N LEU A 39 -16.07 8.27 10.35
CA LEU A 39 -14.97 7.51 9.77
C LEU A 39 -15.46 6.77 8.52
N ARG A 40 -14.67 6.83 7.45
CA ARG A 40 -14.99 6.10 6.23
C ARG A 40 -14.68 4.62 6.42
N ARG A 41 -15.69 3.76 6.28
CA ARG A 41 -15.48 2.31 6.28
C ARG A 41 -14.45 1.93 5.21
N PHE A 42 -13.52 1.06 5.58
CA PHE A 42 -12.48 0.55 4.71
C PHE A 42 -12.23 -0.93 5.00
N THR A 43 -12.48 -1.80 4.04
CA THR A 43 -12.38 -3.25 4.22
C THR A 43 -11.07 -3.76 3.63
N VAL A 44 -10.30 -4.45 4.46
CA VAL A 44 -9.09 -5.17 4.05
C VAL A 44 -9.39 -6.67 4.14
N VAL A 45 -9.37 -7.34 2.99
CA VAL A 45 -9.42 -8.81 2.97
C VAL A 45 -8.02 -9.37 3.06
N LEU A 46 -7.77 -10.21 4.06
CA LEU A 46 -6.51 -10.90 4.25
C LEU A 46 -6.35 -12.05 3.24
N ASP A 47 -5.13 -12.52 3.02
CA ASP A 47 -4.82 -13.71 2.21
C ASP A 47 -4.95 -15.01 3.01
N TRP A 48 -4.92 -14.93 4.35
CA TRP A 48 -5.01 -16.07 5.25
C TRP A 48 -5.55 -15.69 6.62
N THR A 49 -5.71 -16.70 7.48
CA THR A 49 -5.92 -16.49 8.92
C THR A 49 -4.82 -15.56 9.51
N PRO A 50 -5.15 -14.71 10.50
CA PRO A 50 -4.21 -13.76 11.09
C PRO A 50 -2.89 -14.39 11.54
N ASN A 51 -1.78 -13.84 11.07
CA ASN A 51 -0.43 -14.27 11.40
C ASN A 51 0.53 -13.06 11.40
N THR A 52 1.83 -13.30 11.61
CA THR A 52 2.83 -12.24 11.77
C THR A 52 2.98 -11.31 10.57
N ASN A 53 2.63 -11.75 9.36
CA ASN A 53 2.66 -10.88 8.17
C ASN A 53 1.65 -9.72 8.29
N HIS A 54 0.60 -9.90 9.09
CA HIS A 54 -0.45 -8.89 9.32
C HIS A 54 -0.17 -7.99 10.52
N ALA A 55 0.91 -8.23 11.28
CA ALA A 55 1.14 -7.57 12.57
C ALA A 55 1.16 -6.05 12.47
N GLY A 56 1.78 -5.49 11.42
CA GLY A 56 1.81 -4.04 11.20
C GLY A 56 0.43 -3.43 10.95
N MET A 57 -0.50 -4.18 10.35
CA MET A 57 -1.86 -3.74 10.09
C MET A 57 -2.67 -3.69 11.39
N TYR A 58 -2.57 -4.74 12.21
CA TYR A 58 -3.23 -4.79 13.52
C TYR A 58 -2.62 -3.78 14.52
N LEU A 59 -1.30 -3.54 14.45
CA LEU A 59 -0.65 -2.50 15.23
C LEU A 59 -1.20 -1.12 14.85
N ALA A 60 -1.29 -0.80 13.55
CA ALA A 60 -1.86 0.47 13.09
C ALA A 60 -3.31 0.67 13.55
N GLN A 61 -4.10 -0.40 13.65
CA GLN A 61 -5.44 -0.35 14.22
C GLN A 61 -5.42 -0.09 15.73
N ALA A 62 -4.57 -0.80 16.48
CA ALA A 62 -4.44 -0.66 17.93
C ALA A 62 -3.95 0.72 18.36
N GLU A 63 -3.03 1.32 17.57
CA GLU A 63 -2.49 2.66 17.79
C GLU A 63 -3.41 3.78 17.28
N GLY A 64 -4.54 3.44 16.65
CA GLY A 64 -5.51 4.42 16.15
C GLY A 64 -5.13 5.13 14.85
N TRP A 65 -4.04 4.74 14.19
CA TRP A 65 -3.52 5.43 12.99
C TRP A 65 -4.50 5.43 11.81
N TYR A 66 -5.34 4.40 11.70
CA TYR A 66 -6.42 4.40 10.70
C TYR A 66 -7.50 5.44 11.01
N ALA A 67 -7.88 5.58 12.28
CA ALA A 67 -8.86 6.57 12.70
C ALA A 67 -8.30 8.00 12.51
N ASP A 68 -7.02 8.21 12.81
CA ASP A 68 -6.31 9.47 12.52
C ASP A 68 -6.29 9.80 11.02
N ALA A 69 -6.26 8.77 10.17
CA ALA A 69 -6.41 8.88 8.71
C ALA A 69 -7.87 8.98 8.23
N GLY A 70 -8.85 9.03 9.15
CA GLY A 70 -10.27 9.12 8.83
C GLY A 70 -10.91 7.80 8.36
N LEU A 71 -10.32 6.66 8.71
CA LEU A 71 -10.75 5.32 8.28
C LEU A 71 -11.24 4.46 9.46
N ASP A 72 -12.36 3.78 9.25
CA ASP A 72 -12.81 2.65 10.06
C ASP A 72 -12.42 1.37 9.31
N VAL A 73 -11.22 0.84 9.64
CA VAL A 73 -10.66 -0.35 8.97
C VAL A 73 -11.23 -1.62 9.56
N GLN A 74 -11.76 -2.48 8.68
CA GLN A 74 -12.29 -3.79 9.00
C GLN A 74 -11.44 -4.86 8.30
N PHE A 75 -10.83 -5.75 9.10
CA PHE A 75 -10.09 -6.91 8.59
C PHE A 75 -11.03 -8.10 8.46
N VAL A 76 -11.03 -8.73 7.28
CA VAL A 76 -11.81 -9.95 7.02
C VAL A 76 -10.90 -11.04 6.48
N GLU A 77 -11.10 -12.26 6.97
CA GLU A 77 -10.44 -13.44 6.41
C GLU A 77 -11.04 -13.80 5.04
N PRO A 78 -10.28 -14.46 4.15
CA PRO A 78 -10.83 -14.94 2.91
C PRO A 78 -11.87 -16.04 3.19
N GLY A 79 -12.98 -16.02 2.44
CA GLY A 79 -13.98 -17.08 2.46
C GLY A 79 -13.67 -18.15 1.41
N GLU A 80 -14.72 -18.66 0.76
CA GLU A 80 -14.61 -19.63 -0.35
C GLU A 80 -13.90 -19.09 -1.60
N THR A 81 -13.82 -17.76 -1.74
CA THR A 81 -13.16 -17.08 -2.87
C THR A 81 -11.88 -16.42 -2.39
N SER A 82 -10.86 -16.36 -3.26
CA SER A 82 -9.60 -15.71 -2.91
C SER A 82 -9.76 -14.22 -2.59
N SER A 83 -8.77 -13.64 -1.91
CA SER A 83 -8.76 -12.22 -1.55
C SER A 83 -8.80 -11.31 -2.79
N LEU A 84 -8.09 -11.68 -3.87
CA LEU A 84 -8.11 -10.96 -5.14
C LEU A 84 -9.48 -11.02 -5.82
N GLN A 85 -10.16 -12.16 -5.77
CA GLN A 85 -11.52 -12.30 -6.30
C GLN A 85 -12.53 -11.49 -5.47
N ALA A 86 -12.38 -11.46 -4.15
CA ALA A 86 -13.20 -10.61 -3.28
C ALA A 86 -13.02 -9.12 -3.59
N LEU A 87 -11.77 -8.68 -3.81
CA LEU A 87 -11.45 -7.31 -4.24
C LEU A 87 -12.06 -7.00 -5.62
N ALA A 88 -11.86 -7.88 -6.61
CA ALA A 88 -12.38 -7.67 -7.96
C ALA A 88 -13.92 -7.64 -8.01
N ALA A 89 -14.60 -8.34 -7.10
CA ALA A 89 -16.05 -8.31 -6.93
C ALA A 89 -16.56 -7.08 -6.15
N GLY A 90 -15.67 -6.17 -5.72
CA GLY A 90 -16.03 -4.96 -4.97
C GLY A 90 -16.44 -5.24 -3.52
N ARG A 91 -16.07 -6.40 -2.96
CA ARG A 91 -16.38 -6.76 -1.56
C ARG A 91 -15.33 -6.29 -0.56
N ALA A 92 -14.20 -5.76 -1.04
CA ALA A 92 -13.14 -5.17 -0.22
C ALA A 92 -12.54 -3.95 -0.94
N ASP A 93 -11.91 -3.06 -0.18
CA ASP A 93 -11.20 -1.88 -0.71
C ASP A 93 -9.75 -2.24 -1.09
N VAL A 94 -9.12 -3.12 -0.31
CA VAL A 94 -7.78 -3.67 -0.55
C VAL A 94 -7.75 -5.14 -0.17
N ALA A 95 -6.92 -5.91 -0.87
CA ALA A 95 -6.62 -7.30 -0.54
C ALA A 95 -5.13 -7.46 -0.22
N VAL A 96 -4.82 -8.28 0.77
CA VAL A 96 -3.51 -8.92 0.91
C VAL A 96 -3.47 -10.11 -0.03
N SER A 97 -2.37 -10.27 -0.75
CA SER A 97 -2.18 -11.35 -1.73
C SER A 97 -0.69 -11.60 -1.90
N VAL A 98 -0.37 -12.75 -2.47
CA VAL A 98 1.00 -13.14 -2.84
C VAL A 98 1.25 -12.95 -4.35
N ALA A 99 2.53 -12.93 -4.75
CA ALA A 99 2.92 -12.70 -6.14
C ALA A 99 2.51 -13.87 -7.06
N GLU A 100 2.55 -15.08 -6.51
CA GLU A 100 2.19 -16.34 -7.15
C GLU A 100 0.72 -16.37 -7.59
N GLU A 101 -0.17 -15.65 -6.87
CA GLU A 101 -1.58 -15.48 -7.25
C GLU A 101 -1.80 -14.23 -8.11
N LEU A 102 -1.16 -13.10 -7.75
CA LEU A 102 -1.36 -11.81 -8.40
C LEU A 102 -0.97 -11.81 -9.88
N LEU A 103 0.15 -12.45 -10.22
CA LEU A 103 0.68 -12.42 -11.59
C LEU A 103 -0.22 -13.21 -12.56
N PRO A 104 -0.63 -14.47 -12.27
CA PRO A 104 -1.62 -15.16 -13.09
C PRO A 104 -2.96 -14.42 -13.16
N ALA A 105 -3.49 -13.94 -12.03
CA ALA A 105 -4.76 -13.21 -12.03
C ALA A 105 -4.74 -12.00 -12.97
N ARG A 106 -3.65 -11.21 -12.95
CA ARG A 106 -3.47 -10.12 -13.91
C ARG A 106 -3.34 -10.60 -15.35
N ALA A 107 -2.63 -11.69 -15.60
CA ALA A 107 -2.50 -12.27 -16.94
C ALA A 107 -3.86 -12.74 -17.50
N GLU A 108 -4.75 -13.19 -16.62
CA GLU A 108 -6.14 -13.58 -16.93
C GLU A 108 -7.11 -12.38 -17.02
N GLY A 109 -6.62 -11.16 -16.81
CA GLY A 109 -7.39 -9.93 -17.00
C GLY A 109 -8.11 -9.41 -15.76
N LEU A 110 -7.82 -9.96 -14.57
CA LEU A 110 -8.36 -9.41 -13.32
C LEU A 110 -7.83 -7.98 -13.10
N PRO A 111 -8.70 -6.98 -12.85
CA PRO A 111 -8.31 -5.56 -12.78
C PRO A 111 -7.69 -5.17 -11.42
N VAL A 112 -6.79 -5.99 -10.88
CA VAL A 112 -6.15 -5.81 -9.57
C VAL A 112 -4.79 -5.15 -9.73
N ARG A 113 -4.25 -4.39 -8.76
CA ARG A 113 -2.90 -3.78 -8.81
C ARG A 113 -2.22 -3.87 -7.45
N SER A 114 -0.95 -4.28 -7.41
CA SER A 114 -0.14 -4.16 -6.18
C SER A 114 0.23 -2.70 -5.91
N ILE A 115 0.02 -2.26 -4.67
CA ILE A 115 0.30 -0.90 -4.21
C ILE A 115 1.40 -0.84 -3.14
N ALA A 116 1.77 -1.98 -2.56
CA ALA A 116 2.82 -2.12 -1.55
C ALA A 116 3.32 -3.57 -1.51
N ALA A 117 4.58 -3.74 -1.11
CA ALA A 117 5.12 -5.02 -0.71
C ALA A 117 5.23 -5.05 0.83
N VAL A 118 4.52 -5.96 1.48
CA VAL A 118 4.63 -6.15 2.94
C VAL A 118 5.97 -6.80 3.29
N ILE A 119 6.43 -7.70 2.42
CA ILE A 119 7.74 -8.37 2.50
C ILE A 119 8.43 -8.15 1.15
N GLU A 120 9.62 -7.55 1.16
CA GLU A 120 10.32 -7.14 -0.07
C GLU A 120 11.01 -8.31 -0.80
N HIS A 121 11.53 -9.28 -0.04
CA HIS A 121 12.22 -10.46 -0.57
C HIS A 121 11.36 -11.70 -0.32
N ASN A 122 11.20 -12.56 -1.34
CA ASN A 122 10.37 -13.75 -1.20
C ASN A 122 10.94 -14.66 -0.09
N THR A 123 10.09 -14.97 0.88
CA THR A 123 10.40 -15.85 2.02
C THR A 123 9.59 -17.15 1.98
N SER A 124 8.77 -17.35 0.95
CA SER A 124 8.05 -18.60 0.70
C SER A 124 9.02 -19.73 0.35
N SER A 125 8.66 -20.95 0.72
CA SER A 125 9.45 -22.14 0.44
C SER A 125 8.55 -23.37 0.39
N LEU A 126 8.96 -24.37 -0.39
CA LEU A 126 8.41 -25.71 -0.27
C LEU A 126 9.00 -26.34 1.00
N VAL A 127 8.14 -26.83 1.87
CA VAL A 127 8.54 -27.45 3.13
C VAL A 127 8.03 -28.89 3.14
N SER A 128 8.91 -29.82 3.51
CA SER A 128 8.60 -31.22 3.69
C SER A 128 9.06 -31.66 5.08
N LEU A 129 8.54 -32.81 5.54
CA LEU A 129 9.12 -33.46 6.71
C LEU A 129 10.52 -33.96 6.34
N ALA A 130 11.47 -33.85 7.27
CA ALA A 130 12.83 -34.35 7.07
C ALA A 130 12.86 -35.84 6.67
N SER A 131 11.90 -36.63 7.15
CA SER A 131 11.74 -38.06 6.80
C SER A 131 11.38 -38.34 5.34
N ASN A 132 11.01 -37.32 4.56
CA ASN A 132 10.68 -37.46 3.16
C ASN A 132 11.90 -37.31 2.24
N ASP A 133 13.07 -36.94 2.79
CA ASP A 133 14.34 -36.81 2.06
C ASP A 133 14.28 -35.90 0.81
N ILE A 134 13.38 -34.90 0.80
CA ILE A 134 13.26 -33.91 -0.27
C ILE A 134 14.22 -32.75 0.00
N THR A 135 15.29 -32.66 -0.78
CA THR A 135 16.37 -31.67 -0.60
C THR A 135 16.65 -30.84 -1.84
N GLU A 136 16.25 -31.30 -3.02
CA GLU A 136 16.34 -30.57 -4.28
C GLU A 136 15.05 -30.69 -5.11
N PRO A 137 14.82 -29.82 -6.10
CA PRO A 137 13.58 -29.86 -6.89
C PRO A 137 13.30 -31.20 -7.60
N ALA A 138 14.34 -31.97 -7.94
CA ALA A 138 14.17 -33.28 -8.57
C ALA A 138 13.48 -34.30 -7.63
N ASP A 139 13.67 -34.17 -6.32
CA ASP A 139 13.07 -35.05 -5.31
C ASP A 139 11.54 -34.89 -5.21
N LEU A 140 10.98 -33.85 -5.84
CA LEU A 140 9.53 -33.65 -5.92
C LEU A 140 8.86 -34.58 -6.93
N GLU A 141 9.63 -35.28 -7.79
CA GLU A 141 9.06 -36.21 -8.76
C GLU A 141 8.32 -37.35 -8.06
N GLY A 142 7.03 -37.49 -8.38
CA GLY A 142 6.15 -38.49 -7.74
C GLY A 142 5.69 -38.12 -6.32
N ALA A 143 6.19 -37.02 -5.73
CA ALA A 143 5.67 -36.49 -4.48
C ALA A 143 4.28 -35.85 -4.68
N THR A 144 3.52 -35.75 -3.60
CA THR A 144 2.24 -35.05 -3.59
C THR A 144 2.42 -33.67 -2.97
N TYR A 145 2.03 -32.62 -3.70
CA TYR A 145 1.97 -31.27 -3.16
C TYR A 145 0.68 -31.07 -2.36
N GLY A 146 0.81 -30.61 -1.11
CA GLY A 146 -0.32 -30.25 -0.25
C GLY A 146 -0.55 -28.75 -0.31
N GLY A 147 -1.45 -28.33 -1.20
CA GLY A 147 -1.91 -26.94 -1.32
C GLY A 147 -3.38 -26.88 -1.66
#